data_AF-A0AAU9J5N7-F1
#
_entry.id   AF-A0AAU9J5N7-F1
#
_cell.length_a   1.000
_cell.length_b   1.000
_cell.length_c   1.000
_cell.angle_alpha   90.00
_cell.angle_beta   90.00
_cell.angle_gamma   90.00
#
_symmetry.space_group_name_H-M   'P 1'
#
loop_
_entity.id
_entity.type
_entity.pdbx_description
1 polymer ?
#
loop_
_entity_poly.entity_id
_entity_poly.type
_entity_poly.pdbx_seq_one_letter_code
_entity_poly.pdbx_strand_id
1 'polypeptide(L)'
;MNFSSNTCTCKTGYFDSSSNTCKPCTAPCNTCSGSATTCLSCLDSDNMNLWSTMCLCKTGYFDTSSSTCKACTAPCADCSGSATTCKRCMDSDNMNLSRNTCTCKTGYFDSGSSTCKACTTPCATCSGSATTCLTCKDSDNMNLSSGTCTCKTGYFDT
;
A
#
# COMPACT_ATOMS: atom_id res chain seq x y z
N MET A 1 -11.78 39.26 -3.95
CA MET A 1 -13.09 39.72 -3.48
C MET A 1 -14.13 39.20 -4.45
N ASN A 2 -15.13 38.46 -3.96
CA ASN A 2 -16.27 37.97 -4.75
C ASN A 2 -17.53 38.61 -4.15
N PHE A 3 -18.35 39.27 -4.98
CA PHE A 3 -19.40 40.21 -4.54
C PHE A 3 -20.80 39.58 -4.57
N SER A 4 -20.98 38.37 -4.02
CA SER A 4 -22.25 37.64 -4.09
C SER A 4 -23.05 37.60 -2.77
N SER A 5 -22.60 38.27 -1.72
CA SER A 5 -23.37 38.55 -0.50
C SER A 5 -22.72 39.74 0.22
N ASN A 6 -23.44 40.43 1.10
CA ASN A 6 -23.06 41.71 1.72
C ASN A 6 -21.84 41.65 2.68
N THR A 7 -20.89 40.74 2.46
CA THR A 7 -19.72 40.45 3.28
C THR A 7 -18.48 40.28 2.40
N CYS A 8 -17.41 41.03 2.68
CA CYS A 8 -16.12 40.88 2.00
C CYS A 8 -15.40 39.62 2.50
N THR A 9 -15.41 38.56 1.70
CA THR A 9 -14.68 37.32 2.00
C THR A 9 -13.50 37.11 1.04
N CYS A 10 -12.46 36.43 1.53
CA CYS A 10 -11.34 36.02 0.70
C CYS A 10 -11.77 35.02 -0.38
N LYS A 11 -11.08 35.05 -1.53
CA LYS A 11 -11.31 34.05 -2.59
C LYS A 11 -10.89 32.66 -2.08
N THR A 12 -11.48 31.60 -2.63
CA THR A 12 -11.02 30.22 -2.41
C THR A 12 -9.50 30.10 -2.61
N GLY A 13 -8.83 29.36 -1.74
CA GLY A 13 -7.37 29.28 -1.71
C GLY A 13 -6.68 30.41 -0.95
N TYR A 14 -7.44 31.32 -0.33
CA TYR A 14 -6.92 32.35 0.55
C TYR A 14 -7.68 32.35 1.88
N PHE A 15 -6.99 32.71 2.96
CA PHE A 15 -7.59 32.93 4.27
C PHE A 15 -7.45 34.40 4.68
N ASP A 16 -8.39 34.86 5.50
CA ASP A 16 -8.31 36.20 6.08
C ASP A 16 -7.30 36.20 7.23
N SER A 17 -6.26 37.02 7.11
CA SER A 17 -5.28 37.19 8.18
C SER A 17 -5.75 38.27 9.15
N SER A 18 -5.21 38.28 10.36
CA SER A 18 -5.49 39.30 11.40
C SER A 18 -5.24 40.76 10.98
N SER A 19 -4.71 40.99 9.78
CA SER A 19 -4.46 42.31 9.18
C SER A 19 -5.52 42.73 8.15
N ASN A 20 -6.65 42.03 8.05
CA ASN A 20 -7.67 42.22 7.00
C ASN A 20 -7.10 42.08 5.58
N THR A 21 -6.07 41.25 5.42
CA THR A 21 -5.49 40.91 4.11
C THR A 21 -5.64 39.42 3.84
N CYS A 22 -6.03 39.10 2.61
CA CYS A 22 -6.14 37.73 2.16
C CYS A 22 -4.76 37.17 1.83
N LYS A 23 -4.31 36.16 2.59
CA LYS A 23 -3.06 35.44 2.34
C LYS A 23 -3.36 34.08 1.70
N PRO A 24 -2.53 33.63 0.75
CA PRO A 24 -2.75 32.34 0.10
C PRO A 24 -2.55 31.19 1.08
N CYS A 25 -3.28 30.11 0.86
CA CYS A 25 -3.01 28.83 1.49
C CYS A 25 -1.69 28.25 0.97
N THR A 26 -0.99 27.51 1.83
CA THR A 26 0.22 26.79 1.45
C THR A 26 -0.18 25.40 0.96
N ALA A 27 0.36 24.99 -0.19
CA ALA A 27 0.21 23.60 -0.64
C ALA A 27 0.68 22.64 0.45
N PRO A 28 -0.03 21.53 0.69
CA PRO A 28 -1.10 20.95 -0.14
C PRO A 28 -2.54 21.37 0.22
N CYS A 29 -2.74 22.43 1.01
CA CYS A 29 -4.09 22.94 1.29
C CYS A 29 -4.69 23.58 0.02
N ASN A 30 -5.88 23.12 -0.39
CA ASN A 30 -6.69 23.80 -1.41
C ASN A 30 -7.52 24.95 -0.78
N THR A 31 -7.98 24.76 0.46
CA THR A 31 -8.56 25.82 1.29
C THR A 31 -8.01 25.73 2.71
N CYS A 32 -7.97 26.86 3.42
CA CYS A 32 -7.37 26.97 4.74
C CYS A 32 -8.06 28.09 5.56
N SER A 33 -7.90 28.06 6.88
CA SER A 33 -8.48 29.07 7.79
C SER A 33 -7.58 29.33 9.01
N GLY A 34 -7.49 30.59 9.44
CA GLY A 34 -6.65 31.02 10.57
C GLY A 34 -5.15 31.05 10.27
N SER A 35 -4.64 30.11 9.46
CA SER A 35 -3.26 30.09 8.97
C SER A 35 -3.18 29.48 7.57
N ALA A 36 -2.05 29.68 6.88
CA ALA A 36 -1.82 29.12 5.55
C ALA A 36 -1.72 27.58 5.53
N THR A 37 -1.47 26.94 6.68
CA THR A 37 -1.22 25.50 6.81
C THR A 37 -2.34 24.76 7.56
N THR A 38 -3.33 25.47 8.09
CA THR A 38 -4.52 24.88 8.71
C THR A 38 -5.54 24.59 7.62
N CYS A 39 -5.43 23.43 6.99
CA CYS A 39 -6.26 23.07 5.84
C CYS A 39 -7.72 22.82 6.22
N LEU A 40 -8.64 23.25 5.36
CA LEU A 40 -10.06 22.87 5.37
C LEU A 40 -10.41 21.95 4.18
N SER A 41 -9.56 21.90 3.17
CA SER A 41 -9.60 20.91 2.09
C SER A 41 -8.22 20.78 1.45
N CYS A 42 -8.00 19.66 0.76
CA CYS A 42 -6.73 19.33 0.10
C CYS A 42 -6.83 19.46 -1.41
N LEU A 43 -5.68 19.55 -2.07
CA LEU A 43 -5.60 19.44 -3.52
C LEU A 43 -5.92 17.99 -3.94
N ASP A 44 -7.07 17.78 -4.57
CA ASP A 44 -7.51 16.44 -5.00
C ASP A 44 -6.58 15.81 -6.06
N SER A 45 -5.90 16.65 -6.86
CA SER A 45 -4.94 16.22 -7.88
C SER A 45 -3.76 15.43 -7.32
N ASP A 46 -3.46 15.58 -6.02
CA ASP A 46 -2.25 15.05 -5.41
C ASP A 46 -2.49 13.77 -4.61
N ASN A 47 -3.65 13.11 -4.77
CA ASN A 47 -4.03 11.90 -4.04
C ASN A 47 -3.97 12.08 -2.51
N MET A 48 -4.43 13.22 -2.02
CA MET A 48 -4.49 13.53 -0.58
C MET A 48 -5.92 13.52 -0.06
N ASN A 49 -6.06 13.22 1.23
CA ASN A 49 -7.28 13.40 2.00
C ASN A 49 -7.01 14.40 3.13
N LEU A 50 -8.05 15.16 3.49
CA LEU A 50 -8.02 15.97 4.70
C LEU A 50 -8.13 15.06 5.91
N TRP A 51 -7.19 15.19 6.83
CA TRP A 51 -7.25 14.58 8.14
C TRP A 51 -7.05 15.65 9.21
N SER A 52 -8.12 15.95 9.95
CA SER A 52 -8.16 17.09 10.85
C SER A 52 -7.85 18.39 10.08
N THR A 53 -6.72 19.04 10.35
CA THR A 53 -6.30 20.28 9.68
C THR A 53 -5.12 20.08 8.73
N MET A 54 -4.79 18.82 8.41
CA MET A 54 -3.63 18.46 7.59
C MET A 54 -4.06 17.65 6.38
N CYS A 55 -3.31 17.81 5.29
CA CYS A 55 -3.48 17.01 4.09
C CYS A 55 -2.47 15.88 4.08
N LEU A 56 -2.98 14.64 4.04
CA LEU A 56 -2.16 13.43 4.08
C LEU A 56 -2.46 12.57 2.87
N CYS A 57 -1.46 11.83 2.39
CA CYS A 57 -1.63 10.92 1.28
C CYS A 57 -2.72 9.88 1.57
N LYS A 58 -3.53 9.60 0.54
CA LYS A 58 -4.51 8.50 0.55
C LYS A 58 -3.80 7.17 0.83
N THR A 59 -4.55 6.22 1.38
CA THR A 59 -4.14 4.82 1.50
C THR A 59 -3.60 4.31 0.16
N GLY A 60 -2.49 3.57 0.17
CA GLY A 60 -1.77 3.17 -1.04
C GLY A 60 -0.82 4.21 -1.61
N TYR A 61 -0.65 5.35 -0.96
CA TYR A 61 0.30 6.39 -1.34
C TYR A 61 1.16 6.82 -0.16
N PHE A 62 2.39 7.26 -0.46
CA PHE A 62 3.31 7.83 0.51
C PHE A 62 3.70 9.26 0.11
N ASP A 63 3.96 10.08 1.12
CA ASP A 63 4.37 11.46 0.92
C ASP A 63 5.82 11.55 0.44
N THR A 64 6.10 12.52 -0.42
CA THR A 64 7.43 12.83 -0.91
C THR A 64 7.86 14.21 -0.42
N SER A 65 9.16 14.50 -0.47
CA SER A 65 9.70 15.79 -0.03
C SER A 65 9.11 17.01 -0.76
N SER A 66 8.42 16.81 -1.88
CA SER A 66 7.72 17.85 -2.64
C SER A 66 6.25 18.05 -2.26
N SER A 67 5.76 17.47 -1.15
CA SER A 67 4.33 17.50 -0.78
C SER A 67 3.43 16.92 -1.88
N THR A 68 3.91 15.89 -2.57
CA THR A 68 3.14 15.12 -3.56
C THR A 68 3.11 13.66 -3.16
N CYS A 69 2.00 12.98 -3.41
CA CYS A 69 1.84 11.59 -3.04
C CYS A 69 2.19 10.66 -4.20
N LYS A 70 3.06 9.69 -3.95
CA LYS A 70 3.40 8.64 -4.91
C LYS A 70 2.77 7.31 -4.49
N ALA A 71 2.29 6.56 -5.47
CA ALA A 71 1.69 5.26 -5.24
C ALA A 71 2.74 4.26 -4.70
N CYS A 72 2.28 3.36 -3.84
CA CYS A 72 3.04 2.20 -3.43
C CYS A 72 3.19 1.19 -4.56
N THR A 73 4.29 0.47 -4.56
CA THR A 73 4.54 -0.61 -5.51
C THR A 73 4.03 -1.91 -4.92
N ALA A 74 3.33 -2.71 -5.73
CA ALA A 74 2.96 -4.07 -5.35
C ALA A 74 4.22 -4.85 -4.92
N PRO A 75 4.16 -5.69 -3.87
CA PRO A 75 2.95 -6.14 -3.16
C PRO A 75 2.52 -5.28 -1.95
N CYS A 76 3.00 -4.03 -1.81
CA CYS A 76 2.58 -3.15 -0.71
C CYS A 76 1.17 -2.58 -0.94
N ALA A 77 0.24 -2.80 -0.01
CA ALA A 77 -1.04 -2.08 0.04
C ALA A 77 -0.88 -0.66 0.60
N ASP A 78 0.03 -0.49 1.57
CA ASP A 78 0.45 0.79 2.13
C ASP A 78 1.97 0.79 2.25
N CYS A 79 2.58 1.95 2.15
CA CYS A 79 4.03 2.11 2.20
C CYS A 79 4.41 3.45 2.84
N SER A 80 5.67 3.61 3.25
CA SER A 80 6.16 4.82 3.92
C SER A 80 7.59 5.10 3.52
N GLY A 81 7.89 6.35 3.15
CA GLY A 81 9.25 6.81 2.79
C GLY A 81 9.72 6.34 1.40
N SER A 82 9.31 5.16 0.95
CA SER A 82 9.48 4.71 -0.44
C SER A 82 8.30 3.83 -0.89
N ALA A 83 8.14 3.69 -2.20
CA ALA A 83 7.09 2.87 -2.79
C ALA A 83 7.18 1.38 -2.40
N THR A 84 8.36 0.91 -1.97
CA THR A 84 8.65 -0.50 -1.66
C THR A 84 8.81 -0.79 -0.16
N THR A 85 8.77 0.23 0.69
CA THR A 85 8.84 0.06 2.15
C THR A 85 7.42 -0.15 2.69
N CYS A 86 6.96 -1.40 2.67
CA CYS A 86 5.58 -1.75 2.99
C CYS A 86 5.24 -1.51 4.48
N LYS A 87 4.02 -1.03 4.71
CA LYS A 87 3.33 -0.98 6.00
C LYS A 87 2.16 -1.96 6.09
N ARG A 88 1.60 -2.35 4.93
CA ARG A 88 0.59 -3.40 4.80
C ARG A 88 0.77 -4.11 3.46
N CYS A 89 0.45 -5.40 3.40
CA CYS A 89 0.48 -6.18 2.17
C CYS A 89 -0.89 -6.16 1.47
N MET A 90 -0.89 -6.21 0.14
CA MET A 90 -2.13 -6.29 -0.65
C MET A 90 -2.93 -7.56 -0.34
N ASP A 91 -2.23 -8.68 -0.17
CA ASP A 91 -2.81 -9.98 0.16
C ASP A 91 -2.49 -10.35 1.62
N SER A 92 -3.21 -9.76 2.58
CA SER A 92 -2.96 -10.01 4.02
C SER A 92 -3.25 -11.47 4.44
N ASP A 93 -4.07 -12.17 3.67
CA ASP A 93 -4.47 -13.55 3.96
C ASP A 93 -3.35 -14.53 3.59
N ASN A 94 -2.58 -14.24 2.55
CA ASN A 94 -1.53 -15.13 2.06
C ASN A 94 -0.11 -14.53 2.09
N MET A 95 0.07 -13.29 2.54
CA MET A 95 1.38 -12.66 2.76
C MET A 95 1.62 -12.33 4.23
N ASN A 96 2.89 -12.37 4.61
CA ASN A 96 3.39 -11.82 5.86
C ASN A 96 4.12 -10.51 5.58
N LEU A 97 3.87 -9.50 6.42
CA LEU A 97 4.70 -8.32 6.49
C LEU A 97 5.88 -8.61 7.44
N SER A 98 7.11 -8.56 6.92
CA SER A 98 8.32 -8.71 7.72
C SER A 98 9.41 -7.77 7.22
N ARG A 99 10.01 -7.01 8.15
CA ARG A 99 11.06 -6.00 7.84
C ARG A 99 10.68 -5.02 6.73
N ASN A 100 9.41 -4.57 6.72
CA ASN A 100 8.81 -3.70 5.69
C ASN A 100 8.72 -4.33 4.28
N THR A 101 8.82 -5.64 4.17
CA THR A 101 8.63 -6.37 2.91
C THR A 101 7.47 -7.33 3.06
N CYS A 102 6.67 -7.47 2.00
CA CYS A 102 5.59 -8.44 1.93
C CYS A 102 6.06 -9.69 1.20
N THR A 103 5.97 -10.84 1.88
CA THR A 103 6.41 -12.14 1.34
C THR A 103 5.29 -13.16 1.50
N CYS A 104 5.13 -14.05 0.52
CA CYS A 104 4.15 -15.13 0.61
C CYS A 104 4.36 -15.99 1.86
N LYS A 105 3.26 -16.38 2.51
CA LYS A 105 3.22 -17.33 3.62
C LYS A 105 3.71 -18.69 3.13
N THR A 106 4.18 -19.52 4.07
CA THR A 106 4.55 -20.91 3.78
C THR A 106 3.39 -21.65 3.11
N GLY A 107 3.69 -22.40 2.05
CA GLY A 107 2.67 -23.05 1.22
C GLY A 107 2.10 -22.18 0.10
N TYR A 108 2.61 -20.96 -0.05
CA TYR A 108 2.32 -20.08 -1.17
C TYR A 108 3.62 -19.61 -1.85
N PHE A 109 3.52 -19.26 -3.13
CA PHE A 109 4.61 -18.69 -3.90
C PHE A 109 4.20 -17.39 -4.59
N ASP A 110 5.19 -16.56 -4.87
CA ASP A 110 5.01 -15.34 -5.65
C ASP A 110 4.92 -15.70 -7.14
N SER A 111 3.78 -15.40 -7.75
CA SER A 111 3.56 -15.62 -9.18
C SER A 111 3.85 -14.38 -10.05
N GLY A 112 4.57 -13.39 -9.51
CA GLY A 112 4.81 -12.10 -10.18
C GLY A 112 3.58 -11.21 -10.21
N SER A 113 2.66 -11.39 -9.26
CA SER A 113 1.40 -10.64 -9.17
C SER A 113 1.23 -10.02 -7.78
N SER A 114 0.21 -9.17 -7.60
CA SER A 114 -0.11 -8.58 -6.29
C SER A 114 -0.58 -9.58 -5.23
N THR A 115 -0.79 -10.85 -5.60
CA THR A 115 -1.32 -11.92 -4.76
C THR A 115 -0.42 -13.15 -4.79
N CYS A 116 -0.43 -13.93 -3.71
CA CYS A 116 0.30 -15.18 -3.64
C CYS A 116 -0.57 -16.35 -4.13
N LYS A 117 0.05 -17.33 -4.79
CA LYS A 117 -0.65 -18.55 -5.22
C LYS A 117 -0.28 -19.73 -4.34
N ALA A 118 -1.27 -20.54 -3.98
CA ALA A 118 -1.05 -21.73 -3.18
C ALA A 118 -0.25 -22.78 -3.97
N CYS A 119 0.57 -23.53 -3.25
CA CYS A 119 1.22 -24.72 -3.77
C CYS A 119 0.19 -25.84 -3.97
N THR A 120 0.35 -26.59 -5.06
CA THR A 120 -0.49 -27.74 -5.37
C THR A 120 0.06 -28.97 -4.62
N THR A 121 -0.83 -29.73 -3.98
CA THR A 121 -0.49 -31.05 -3.43
C THR A 121 0.14 -31.91 -4.54
N PRO A 122 1.21 -32.67 -4.27
CA PRO A 122 1.81 -33.02 -2.96
C PRO A 122 2.78 -32.00 -2.33
N CYS A 123 3.00 -30.83 -2.93
CA CYS A 123 3.94 -29.84 -2.38
C CYS A 123 3.43 -29.25 -1.05
N ALA A 124 4.29 -29.20 -0.04
CA ALA A 124 4.09 -28.38 1.16
C ALA A 124 4.58 -26.95 0.95
N THR A 125 5.69 -26.80 0.23
CA THR A 125 6.22 -25.50 -0.22
C THR A 125 6.65 -25.62 -1.67
N CYS A 126 6.65 -24.50 -2.39
CA CYS A 126 6.92 -24.45 -3.82
C CYS A 126 7.52 -23.09 -4.20
N SER A 127 8.14 -23.01 -5.39
CA SER A 127 8.73 -21.78 -5.90
C SER A 127 8.59 -21.69 -7.42
N GLY A 128 8.29 -20.50 -7.94
CA GLY A 128 8.12 -20.22 -9.37
C GLY A 128 6.83 -20.79 -9.99
N SER A 129 6.38 -21.96 -9.54
CA SER A 129 5.10 -22.55 -9.93
C SER A 129 4.47 -23.31 -8.76
N ALA A 130 3.16 -23.58 -8.86
CA ALA A 130 2.43 -24.32 -7.84
C ALA A 130 2.89 -25.78 -7.70
N THR A 131 3.53 -26.33 -8.74
CA THR A 131 3.92 -27.75 -8.83
C THR A 131 5.42 -27.97 -8.70
N THR A 132 6.23 -26.90 -8.69
CA THR A 132 7.68 -26.99 -8.46
C THR A 132 7.93 -26.99 -6.95
N CYS A 133 7.90 -28.17 -6.34
CA CYS A 133 8.02 -28.36 -4.91
C CYS A 133 9.43 -28.02 -4.39
N LEU A 134 9.49 -27.38 -3.22
CA LEU A 134 10.68 -27.28 -2.39
C LEU A 134 10.63 -28.23 -1.19
N THR A 135 9.43 -28.60 -0.74
CA THR A 135 9.19 -29.64 0.27
C THR A 135 7.88 -30.37 -0.01
N CYS A 136 7.76 -31.58 0.51
CA CYS A 136 6.56 -32.42 0.37
C CYS A 136 5.69 -32.33 1.63
N LYS A 137 4.35 -32.41 1.48
CA LYS A 137 3.41 -32.43 2.62
C LYS A 137 3.62 -33.62 3.54
N ASP A 138 3.94 -34.77 2.96
CA ASP A 138 4.24 -35.99 3.69
C ASP A 138 5.73 -36.32 3.52
N SER A 139 6.58 -35.73 4.36
CA SER A 139 8.03 -36.00 4.35
C SER A 139 8.38 -37.42 4.81
N ASP A 140 7.48 -38.10 5.50
CA ASP A 140 7.68 -39.44 6.02
C ASP A 140 7.48 -40.49 4.93
N ASN A 141 6.58 -40.24 3.97
CA ASN A 141 6.25 -41.18 2.91
C ASN A 141 6.62 -40.71 1.50
N MET A 142 7.08 -39.46 1.32
CA MET A 142 7.51 -38.93 0.02
C MET A 142 8.98 -38.48 0.02
N ASN A 143 9.60 -38.59 -1.15
CA ASN A 143 10.90 -38.02 -1.45
C ASN A 143 10.75 -36.82 -2.38
N LEU A 144 11.49 -35.74 -2.10
CA LEU A 144 11.67 -34.66 -3.05
C LEU A 144 12.76 -35.03 -4.05
N SER A 145 12.42 -35.04 -5.33
CA SER A 145 13.36 -35.29 -6.43
C SER A 145 13.10 -34.31 -7.57
N SER A 146 14.12 -33.50 -7.91
CA SER A 146 14.08 -32.56 -9.04
C SER A 146 12.85 -31.63 -9.06
N GLY A 147 12.40 -31.17 -7.89
CA GLY A 147 11.24 -30.28 -7.77
C GLY A 147 9.88 -30.99 -7.77
N THR A 148 9.86 -32.32 -7.70
CA THR A 148 8.62 -33.12 -7.65
C THR A 148 8.66 -34.02 -6.41
N CYS A 149 7.52 -34.20 -5.76
CA CYS A 149 7.38 -35.15 -4.66
C CYS A 149 6.88 -36.48 -5.20
N THR A 150 7.60 -37.57 -4.90
CA THR A 150 7.24 -38.93 -5.30
C THR A 150 7.15 -39.83 -4.09
N CYS A 151 6.25 -40.82 -4.14
CA CYS A 151 6.13 -41.80 -3.06
C CYS A 151 7.44 -42.55 -2.86
N LYS A 152 7.82 -42.78 -1.59
CA LYS A 152 8.88 -43.72 -1.25
C LYS A 152 8.49 -45.12 -1.70
N THR A 153 9.50 -45.97 -1.92
CA THR A 153 9.27 -47.38 -2.29
C THR A 153 8.34 -48.05 -1.28
N GLY A 154 7.23 -48.62 -1.76
CA GLY A 154 6.21 -49.29 -0.93
C GLY A 154 4.97 -48.44 -0.62
N TYR A 155 4.92 -47.17 -1.01
CA TYR A 155 3.77 -46.27 -0.82
C TYR A 155 3.11 -45.92 -2.17
N PHE A 156 1.82 -45.56 -2.14
CA PHE A 156 1.05 -45.12 -3.30
C PHE A 156 0.08 -43.99 -2.91
N ASP A 157 -0.25 -43.14 -3.87
CA ASP A 157 -1.27 -42.08 -3.74
C ASP A 157 -2.67 -42.71 -3.90
N THR A 158 -3.67 -42.26 -3.13
CA THR A 158 -5.03 -42.83 -3.09
C THR A 158 -6.08 -41.87 -3.63
#